data_AF-A0AA40TIH2-F1
#
_entry.id   AF-A0AA40TIH2-F1
#
_cell.length_a   1.000
_cell.length_b   1.000
_cell.length_c   1.000
_cell.angle_alpha   90.00
_cell.angle_beta   90.00
_cell.angle_gamma   90.00
#
_symmetry.space_group_name_H-M   'P 1'
#
loop_
_entity.id
_entity.type
_entity.pdbx_description
1 polymer ?
#
loop_
_entity_poly.entity_id
_entity_poly.type
_entity_poly.pdbx_seq_one_letter_code
_entity_poly.pdbx_strand_id
1 'polypeptide(L)'
;MSNREEFEYEAGQELKLPVSIIKQARMGDGYDHAFDSMNVMQPLNQWWHWWQAGREGMDKKFTDMTVQLANAESKCRELAAENVGLKNFIIKDCHVAHIEPETFYEEEVTRYVSADGYEPETPATEAFLAEVRAQGVEMFAEQAAKSLSGGYVIVAKEFTAQLRKGAAL
;
A
#
# COMPACT_ATOMS: atom_id res chain seq x y z
N MET A 1 7.91 -15.21 -12.82
CA MET A 1 7.85 -16.39 -13.72
C MET A 1 6.73 -16.12 -14.70
N SER A 2 7.08 -15.79 -15.96
CA SER A 2 6.14 -15.15 -16.89
C SER A 2 5.25 -16.10 -17.69
N ASN A 3 5.46 -17.42 -17.68
CA ASN A 3 4.58 -18.37 -18.34
C ASN A 3 4.83 -19.78 -17.77
N ARG A 4 3.75 -20.56 -17.58
CA ARG A 4 3.79 -21.98 -17.18
C ARG A 4 4.74 -22.82 -18.03
N GLU A 5 4.69 -22.66 -19.35
CA GLU A 5 5.49 -23.47 -20.27
C GLU A 5 6.97 -23.13 -20.18
N GLU A 6 7.29 -21.86 -19.94
CA GLU A 6 8.65 -21.36 -19.75
C GLU A 6 9.25 -21.94 -18.45
N PHE A 7 8.47 -21.94 -17.37
CA PHE A 7 8.89 -22.56 -16.11
C PHE A 7 9.09 -24.08 -16.23
N GLU A 8 8.15 -24.79 -16.87
CA GLU A 8 8.26 -26.25 -17.06
C GLU A 8 9.47 -26.61 -17.94
N TYR A 9 9.81 -25.75 -18.90
CA TYR A 9 11.01 -25.88 -19.71
C TYR A 9 12.30 -25.65 -18.90
N GLU A 10 12.38 -24.54 -18.16
CA GLU A 10 13.52 -24.21 -17.29
C GLU A 10 13.76 -25.30 -16.25
N ALA A 11 12.71 -25.77 -15.59
CA ALA A 11 12.78 -26.86 -14.62
C ALA A 11 13.30 -28.16 -15.24
N GLY A 12 12.87 -28.50 -16.46
CA GLY A 12 13.38 -29.67 -17.18
C GLY A 12 14.88 -29.57 -17.45
N GLN A 13 15.37 -28.39 -17.85
CA GLN A 13 16.80 -28.15 -18.07
C GLN A 13 17.60 -28.28 -16.78
N GLU A 14 17.14 -27.66 -15.69
CA GLU A 14 17.86 -27.59 -14.42
C GLU A 14 17.95 -28.96 -13.73
N LEU A 15 16.87 -29.75 -13.79
CA LEU A 15 16.81 -31.10 -13.23
C LEU A 15 17.37 -32.17 -14.17
N LYS A 16 17.74 -31.80 -15.40
CA LYS A 16 18.15 -32.72 -16.47
C LYS A 16 17.09 -33.80 -16.75
N LEU A 17 15.82 -33.40 -16.70
CA LEU A 17 14.67 -34.26 -16.96
C LEU A 17 13.94 -33.82 -18.23
N PRO A 18 13.37 -34.75 -19.01
CA PRO A 18 12.50 -34.38 -20.10
C PRO A 18 11.33 -33.52 -19.60
N VAL A 19 11.03 -32.43 -20.30
CA VAL A 19 9.90 -31.52 -19.99
C VAL A 19 8.57 -32.30 -19.88
N SER A 20 8.41 -33.38 -20.64
CA SER A 20 7.25 -34.27 -20.54
C SER A 20 7.08 -34.92 -19.17
N ILE A 21 8.19 -35.25 -18.47
CA ILE A 21 8.16 -35.80 -17.10
C ILE A 21 7.76 -34.72 -16.11
N ILE A 22 8.27 -33.49 -16.26
CA ILE A 22 7.86 -32.33 -15.44
C ILE A 22 6.36 -32.04 -15.60
N LYS A 23 5.86 -32.09 -16.84
CA LYS A 23 4.44 -31.89 -17.16
C LYS A 23 3.54 -32.99 -16.58
N GLN A 24 3.99 -34.24 -16.57
CA GLN A 24 3.23 -35.37 -16.01
C GLN A 24 3.28 -35.40 -14.49
N ALA A 25 4.43 -35.11 -13.88
CA ALA A 25 4.56 -35.00 -12.42
C ALA A 25 3.73 -33.85 -11.84
N ARG A 26 3.35 -32.87 -12.65
CA ARG A 26 2.49 -31.74 -12.26
C ARG A 26 1.03 -32.01 -12.62
N MET A 27 0.24 -32.46 -11.65
CA MET A 27 -1.20 -32.68 -11.79
C MET A 27 -1.97 -31.36 -11.56
N GLY A 28 -2.02 -30.49 -12.58
CA GLY A 28 -2.63 -29.15 -12.43
C GLY A 28 -1.78 -28.27 -11.50
N ASP A 29 -2.33 -27.87 -10.36
CA ASP A 29 -1.59 -27.17 -9.28
C ASP A 29 -1.09 -28.12 -8.18
N GLY A 30 -1.22 -29.42 -8.39
CA GLY A 30 -0.78 -30.49 -7.49
C GLY A 30 0.41 -31.29 -8.04
N TYR A 31 0.88 -32.24 -7.23
CA TYR A 31 1.92 -33.20 -7.58
C TYR A 31 1.30 -34.58 -7.80
N ASP A 32 1.68 -35.26 -8.89
CA ASP A 32 1.26 -36.63 -9.15
C ASP A 32 2.17 -37.63 -8.42
N HIS A 33 1.60 -38.28 -7.40
CA HIS A 33 2.27 -39.31 -6.61
C HIS A 33 2.60 -40.60 -7.39
N ALA A 34 2.15 -40.73 -8.65
CA ALA A 34 2.54 -41.85 -9.52
C ALA A 34 4.06 -41.95 -9.73
N PHE A 35 4.80 -40.86 -9.53
CA PHE A 35 6.26 -40.81 -9.66
C PHE A 35 7.02 -41.25 -8.40
N ASP A 36 6.32 -41.59 -7.31
CA ASP A 36 6.91 -41.93 -6.01
C ASP A 36 7.78 -43.21 -6.03
N SER A 37 7.61 -44.05 -7.05
CA SER A 37 8.32 -45.32 -7.22
C SER A 37 9.51 -45.27 -8.18
N MET A 38 9.79 -44.11 -8.79
CA MET A 38 10.84 -43.95 -9.81
C MET A 38 12.12 -43.32 -9.24
N ASN A 39 13.28 -43.64 -9.84
CA ASN A 39 14.61 -43.12 -9.47
C ASN A 39 14.79 -41.60 -9.69
N VAL A 40 13.71 -40.89 -10.06
CA VAL A 40 13.59 -39.43 -10.23
C VAL A 40 12.97 -38.73 -9.02
N MET A 41 12.75 -39.47 -7.92
CA MET A 41 12.16 -38.99 -6.67
C MET A 41 12.87 -37.78 -6.05
N GLN A 42 14.19 -37.78 -6.00
CA GLN A 42 14.92 -36.70 -5.31
C GLN A 42 14.85 -35.36 -6.05
N PRO A 43 15.11 -35.32 -7.38
CA PRO A 43 14.98 -34.09 -8.17
C PRO A 43 13.54 -33.54 -8.21
N LEU A 44 12.53 -34.42 -8.34
CA LEU A 44 11.12 -33.98 -8.43
C LEU A 44 10.57 -33.45 -7.09
N ASN A 45 10.95 -34.03 -5.95
CA ASN A 45 10.56 -33.51 -4.64
C ASN A 45 11.20 -32.14 -4.34
N GLN A 46 12.48 -31.97 -4.70
CA GLN A 46 13.16 -30.67 -4.56
C GLN A 46 12.50 -29.59 -5.43
N TRP A 47 12.15 -29.96 -6.67
CA TRP A 47 11.41 -29.10 -7.57
C TRP A 47 10.02 -28.72 -7.05
N TRP A 48 9.29 -29.68 -6.49
CA TRP A 48 7.96 -29.44 -5.91
C TRP A 48 8.04 -28.44 -4.74
N HIS A 49 9.00 -28.61 -3.83
CA HIS A 49 9.22 -27.66 -2.75
C HIS A 49 9.62 -26.27 -3.25
N TRP A 50 10.48 -26.20 -4.26
CA TRP A 50 10.87 -24.92 -4.85
C TRP A 50 9.70 -24.21 -5.50
N TRP A 51 8.88 -24.94 -6.26
CA TRP A 51 7.67 -24.41 -6.87
C TRP A 51 6.67 -23.94 -5.81
N GLN A 52 6.44 -24.74 -4.77
CA GLN A 52 5.54 -24.39 -3.68
C GLN A 52 6.00 -23.11 -2.97
N ALA A 53 7.30 -23.02 -2.64
CA ALA A 53 7.88 -21.82 -2.04
C ALA A 53 7.77 -20.59 -2.97
N GLY A 54 7.96 -20.78 -4.28
CA GLY A 54 7.76 -19.73 -5.28
C GLY A 54 6.31 -19.24 -5.34
N ARG A 55 5.34 -20.17 -5.31
CA ARG A 55 3.91 -19.86 -5.29
C ARG A 55 3.52 -19.13 -4.01
N GLU A 56 3.92 -19.63 -2.85
CA GLU A 56 3.69 -18.99 -1.56
C GLU A 56 4.31 -17.57 -1.53
N GLY A 57 5.50 -17.39 -2.12
CA GLY A 57 6.12 -16.08 -2.25
C GLY A 57 5.36 -15.12 -3.18
N MET A 58 4.75 -15.62 -4.26
CA MET A 58 3.90 -14.83 -5.15
C MET A 58 2.56 -14.49 -4.49
N ASP A 59 1.92 -15.47 -3.85
CA ASP A 59 0.66 -15.28 -3.12
C ASP A 59 0.84 -14.22 -2.04
N LYS A 60 1.95 -14.27 -1.28
CA LYS A 60 2.29 -13.25 -0.28
C LYS A 60 2.44 -11.85 -0.89
N LYS A 61 3.14 -11.72 -2.02
CA LYS A 61 3.27 -10.44 -2.73
C LYS A 61 1.92 -9.93 -3.22
N PHE A 62 1.07 -10.83 -3.72
CA PHE A 62 -0.27 -10.47 -4.19
C PHE A 62 -1.16 -10.01 -3.04
N THR A 63 -1.12 -10.69 -1.88
CA THR A 63 -1.86 -10.27 -0.69
C THR A 63 -1.35 -8.92 -0.16
N ASP A 64 -0.03 -8.73 -0.10
CA ASP A 64 0.57 -7.47 0.37
C ASP A 64 0.15 -6.29 -0.55
N MET A 65 0.18 -6.49 -1.87
CA MET A 65 -0.25 -5.49 -2.85
C MET A 65 -1.75 -5.21 -2.76
N THR A 66 -2.58 -6.22 -2.53
CA THR A 66 -4.04 -6.07 -2.36
C THR A 66 -4.35 -5.22 -1.11
N VAL A 67 -3.66 -5.47 0.00
CA VAL A 67 -3.80 -4.69 1.23
C VAL A 67 -3.35 -3.24 1.03
N GLN A 68 -2.22 -3.02 0.35
CA GLN A 68 -1.74 -1.67 0.04
C GLN A 68 -2.74 -0.89 -0.83
N LEU A 69 -3.32 -1.54 -1.85
CA LEU A 69 -4.32 -0.92 -2.70
C LEU A 69 -5.58 -0.53 -1.91
N ALA A 70 -6.11 -1.44 -1.10
CA ALA A 70 -7.28 -1.15 -0.26
C ALA A 70 -7.03 0.02 0.72
N ASN A 71 -5.83 0.08 1.31
CA ASN A 71 -5.44 1.17 2.19
C ASN A 71 -5.31 2.51 1.44
N ALA A 72 -4.74 2.51 0.24
CA ALA A 72 -4.63 3.70 -0.60
C ALA A 72 -6.02 4.20 -1.02
N GLU A 73 -6.90 3.31 -1.46
CA GLU A 73 -8.28 3.65 -1.81
C GLU A 73 -9.05 4.24 -0.62
N SER A 74 -8.88 3.69 0.59
CA SER A 74 -9.51 4.26 1.79
C SER A 74 -9.05 5.69 2.05
N LYS A 75 -7.73 5.94 2.04
CA LYS A 75 -7.15 7.28 2.23
C LYS A 75 -7.62 8.26 1.15
N CYS A 76 -7.71 7.83 -0.10
CA CYS A 76 -8.25 8.65 -1.18
C CYS A 76 -9.72 9.01 -0.96
N ARG A 77 -10.54 8.08 -0.46
CA ARG A 77 -11.95 8.36 -0.11
C ARG A 77 -12.07 9.38 1.01
N GLU A 78 -11.26 9.27 2.05
CA GLU A 78 -11.24 10.20 3.19
C GLU A 78 -10.82 11.61 2.74
N LEU A 79 -9.73 11.73 1.97
CA LEU A 79 -9.30 13.02 1.39
C LEU A 79 -10.34 13.60 0.43
N ALA A 80 -11.04 12.77 -0.35
CA ALA A 80 -12.10 13.24 -1.23
C ALA A 80 -13.30 13.77 -0.45
N ALA A 81 -13.69 13.08 0.63
CA ALA A 81 -14.77 13.53 1.52
C ALA A 81 -14.42 14.85 2.21
N GLU A 82 -13.19 14.97 2.73
CA GLU A 82 -12.68 16.22 3.31
C GLU A 82 -12.70 17.37 2.29
N ASN A 83 -12.23 17.13 1.05
CA ASN A 83 -12.28 18.13 -0.02
C ASN A 83 -13.70 18.57 -0.38
N VAL A 84 -14.68 17.66 -0.35
CA VAL A 84 -16.11 18.03 -0.52
C VAL A 84 -16.58 18.90 0.65
N GLY A 85 -16.16 18.59 1.88
CA GLY A 85 -16.40 19.40 3.06
C GLY A 85 -15.85 20.82 2.93
N LEU A 86 -14.58 20.96 2.55
CA LEU A 86 -13.93 22.25 2.32
C LEU A 86 -14.64 23.08 1.24
N LYS A 87 -15.03 22.45 0.13
CA LYS A 87 -15.82 23.13 -0.92
C LYS A 87 -17.17 23.62 -0.40
N ASN A 88 -17.83 22.84 0.44
CA ASN A 88 -19.10 23.25 1.06
C ASN A 88 -18.91 24.42 2.02
N PHE A 89 -17.85 24.39 2.84
CA PHE A 89 -17.49 25.50 3.74
C PHE A 89 -17.28 26.80 2.95
N ILE A 90 -16.54 26.76 1.83
CA ILE A 90 -16.32 27.91 0.96
C ILE A 90 -17.64 28.51 0.45
N ILE A 91 -18.62 27.66 0.11
CA ILE A 91 -19.89 28.12 -0.47
C ILE A 91 -20.85 28.67 0.60
N LYS A 92 -20.89 28.03 1.79
CA LYS A 92 -21.96 28.27 2.78
C LYS A 92 -21.54 29.10 3.98
N ASP A 93 -20.29 28.96 4.41
CA ASP A 93 -19.85 29.41 5.74
C ASP A 93 -18.70 30.42 5.64
N CYS A 94 -18.00 30.47 4.51
CA CYS A 94 -16.87 31.39 4.23
C CYS A 94 -17.34 32.82 3.83
N HIS A 95 -18.46 33.28 4.37
CA HIS A 95 -18.94 34.66 4.19
C HIS A 95 -19.36 35.27 5.54
N VAL A 96 -18.96 36.51 5.80
CA VAL A 96 -19.43 37.28 6.95
C VAL A 96 -20.29 38.42 6.41
N ALA A 97 -21.58 38.39 6.69
CA ALA A 97 -22.45 39.53 6.37
C ALA A 97 -21.99 40.73 7.22
N HIS A 98 -21.52 41.79 6.57
CA HIS A 98 -21.18 43.02 7.24
C HIS A 98 -22.33 44.00 7.00
N ILE A 99 -23.19 44.16 8.00
CA ILE A 99 -24.27 45.15 7.96
C ILE A 99 -23.62 46.51 8.16
N GLU A 100 -23.52 47.34 7.12
CA GLU A 100 -23.10 48.73 7.25
C GLU A 100 -24.30 49.57 7.73
N PRO A 101 -24.27 50.14 8.96
CA PRO A 101 -25.42 50.86 9.51
C PRO A 101 -25.65 52.25 8.91
N GLU A 102 -24.94 52.64 7.84
CA GLU A 102 -24.88 54.02 7.35
C GLU A 102 -25.49 54.27 5.97
N THR A 103 -26.10 53.29 5.32
CA THR A 103 -26.85 53.54 4.07
C THR A 103 -28.34 53.71 4.35
N PHE A 104 -28.95 54.71 3.70
CA PHE A 104 -30.36 55.10 3.83
C PHE A 104 -31.37 54.01 3.38
N TYR A 105 -30.87 52.90 2.85
CA TYR A 105 -31.63 51.70 2.50
C TYR A 105 -31.01 50.56 3.32
N GLU A 106 -31.76 49.96 4.23
CA GLU A 106 -31.35 48.80 5.04
C GLU A 106 -31.14 47.57 4.14
N GLU A 107 -30.12 47.58 3.28
CA GLU A 107 -29.81 46.49 2.37
C GLU A 107 -28.65 45.66 2.95
N GLU A 108 -28.88 44.36 3.16
CA GLU A 108 -27.88 43.44 3.69
C GLU A 108 -26.77 43.22 2.64
N VAL A 109 -25.66 43.96 2.78
CA VAL A 109 -24.49 43.79 1.90
C VAL A 109 -23.64 42.63 2.42
N THR A 110 -23.81 41.46 1.82
CA THR A 110 -22.89 40.33 2.01
C THR A 110 -21.59 40.61 1.27
N ARG A 111 -20.56 41.08 1.98
CA ARG A 111 -19.21 41.21 1.43
C ARG A 111 -18.40 39.96 1.74
N TYR A 112 -17.65 39.46 0.78
CA TYR A 112 -16.68 38.39 1.02
C TYR A 112 -15.57 38.93 1.94
N VAL A 113 -15.47 38.38 3.14
CA VAL A 113 -14.39 38.64 4.11
C VAL A 113 -13.57 37.36 4.23
N SER A 114 -12.27 37.48 4.50
CA SER A 114 -11.38 36.33 4.74
C SER A 114 -11.91 35.47 5.89
N ALA A 115 -11.96 34.15 5.72
CA ALA A 115 -12.33 33.18 6.76
C ALA A 115 -11.16 32.78 7.67
N ASP A 116 -10.12 33.62 7.72
CA ASP A 116 -8.89 33.40 8.50
C ASP A 116 -9.21 33.11 9.97
N GLY A 117 -8.80 31.94 10.45
CA GLY A 117 -9.03 31.46 11.81
C GLY A 117 -10.36 30.73 12.05
N TYR A 118 -11.18 30.55 11.01
CA TYR A 118 -12.44 29.80 11.05
C TYR A 118 -12.44 28.59 10.10
N GLU A 119 -11.29 28.27 9.50
CA GLU A 119 -11.16 27.13 8.61
C GLU A 119 -11.43 25.82 9.38
N PRO A 120 -12.20 24.90 8.79
CA PRO A 120 -12.36 23.57 9.37
C PRO A 120 -11.02 22.83 9.36
N GLU A 121 -10.79 22.03 10.41
CA GLU A 121 -9.63 21.15 10.49
C GLU A 121 -9.61 20.14 9.32
N THR A 122 -8.40 19.70 8.95
CA THR A 122 -8.17 18.76 7.85
C THR A 122 -7.51 17.46 8.32
N PRO A 123 -8.18 16.66 9.17
CA PRO A 123 -7.60 15.47 9.79
C PRO A 123 -7.18 14.40 8.77
N ALA A 124 -7.90 14.25 7.64
CA ALA A 124 -7.53 13.28 6.60
C ALA A 124 -6.24 13.73 5.90
N THR A 125 -6.09 15.02 5.63
CA THR A 125 -4.83 15.58 5.11
C THR A 125 -3.68 15.42 6.09
N GLU A 126 -3.90 15.68 7.39
CA GLU A 126 -2.87 15.52 8.42
C GLU A 126 -2.42 14.06 8.56
N ALA A 127 -3.37 13.12 8.59
CA ALA A 127 -3.10 11.69 8.61
C ALA A 127 -2.35 11.22 7.36
N PHE A 128 -2.71 11.73 6.17
CA PHE A 128 -2.00 11.45 4.94
C PHE A 128 -0.54 11.94 5.00
N LEU A 129 -0.32 13.18 5.43
CA LEU A 129 1.03 13.75 5.53
C LEU A 129 1.88 13.02 6.59
N ALA A 130 1.28 12.59 7.70
CA ALA A 130 1.96 11.79 8.71
C ALA A 130 2.41 10.43 8.17
N GLU A 131 1.57 9.78 7.36
CA GLU A 131 1.97 8.55 6.68
C GLU A 131 3.10 8.79 5.69
N VAL A 132 3.03 9.84 4.85
CA VAL A 132 4.10 10.17 3.90
C VAL A 132 5.43 10.42 4.62
N ARG A 133 5.40 11.14 5.75
CA ARG A 133 6.58 11.33 6.60
C ARG A 133 7.09 10.00 7.16
N ALA A 134 6.21 9.12 7.63
CA ALA A 134 6.59 7.80 8.13
C ALA A 134 7.26 6.95 7.03
N GLN A 135 6.68 6.91 5.83
CA GLN A 135 7.26 6.20 4.68
C GLN A 135 8.66 6.73 4.31
N GLY A 136 8.85 8.05 4.32
CA GLY A 136 10.17 8.64 4.10
C GLY A 136 11.22 8.19 5.12
N VAL A 137 10.83 8.08 6.40
CA VAL A 137 11.72 7.57 7.46
C VAL A 137 11.99 6.08 7.27
N GLU A 138 11.00 5.27 6.90
CA GLU A 138 11.17 3.84 6.63
C GLU A 138 12.15 3.62 5.47
N MET A 139 11.98 4.33 4.35
CA MET A 139 12.89 4.29 3.20
C MET A 139 14.32 4.69 3.58
N PHE A 140 14.47 5.75 4.38
CA PHE A 140 15.78 6.15 4.88
C PHE A 140 16.40 5.09 5.79
N ALA A 141 15.61 4.49 6.69
CA ALA A 141 16.08 3.45 7.61
C ALA A 141 16.54 2.19 6.87
N GLU A 142 15.81 1.77 5.82
CA GLU A 142 16.21 0.66 4.96
C GLU A 142 17.52 0.94 4.22
N GLN A 143 17.71 2.16 3.73
CA GLN A 143 18.96 2.55 3.08
C GLN A 143 20.12 2.64 4.09
N ALA A 144 19.88 3.21 5.28
CA ALA A 144 20.84 3.31 6.35
C ALA A 144 21.28 1.93 6.89
N ALA A 145 20.35 0.97 6.97
CA ALA A 145 20.62 -0.40 7.42
C ALA A 145 21.67 -1.13 6.56
N LYS A 146 21.89 -0.69 5.32
CA LYS A 146 22.94 -1.26 4.44
C LYS A 146 24.35 -0.83 4.83
N SER A 147 24.51 0.23 5.62
CA SER A 147 25.82 0.83 5.92
C SER A 147 26.05 1.10 7.42
N LEU A 148 25.00 1.05 8.23
CA LEU A 148 25.04 1.35 9.66
C LEU A 148 24.55 0.16 10.49
N SER A 149 24.91 0.13 11.77
CA SER A 149 24.50 -0.94 12.70
C SER A 149 22.98 -0.95 12.94
N GLY A 150 22.42 -2.12 13.31
CA GLY A 150 20.97 -2.33 13.40
C GLY A 150 20.20 -1.46 14.41
N GLY A 151 20.88 -0.72 15.30
CA GLY A 151 20.24 0.17 16.28
C GLY A 151 19.44 1.31 15.64
N TYR A 152 19.87 1.81 14.47
CA TYR A 152 19.16 2.88 13.77
C TYR A 152 17.78 2.46 13.23
N VAL A 153 17.63 1.18 12.88
CA VAL A 153 16.37 0.62 12.37
C VAL A 153 15.30 0.59 13.47
N ILE A 154 15.70 0.32 14.71
CA ILE A 154 14.78 0.29 15.86
C ILE A 154 14.25 1.70 16.14
N VAL A 155 15.13 2.69 16.23
CA VAL A 155 14.76 4.09 16.48
C VAL A 155 13.86 4.62 15.36
N ALA A 156 14.14 4.29 14.09
CA ALA A 156 13.30 4.68 12.98
C ALA A 156 11.88 4.06 13.05
N LYS A 157 11.76 2.80 13.46
CA LYS A 157 10.46 2.14 13.67
C LYS A 157 9.65 2.79 14.79
N GLU A 158 10.30 3.21 15.87
CA GLU A 158 9.62 3.93 16.95
C GLU A 158 9.16 5.32 16.49
N PHE A 159 10.02 6.05 15.76
CA PHE A 159 9.69 7.39 15.27
C PHE A 159 8.54 7.37 14.25
N THR A 160 8.52 6.42 13.32
CA THR A 160 7.43 6.24 12.36
C THR A 160 6.10 5.93 13.05
N ALA A 161 6.11 5.12 14.12
CA ALA A 161 4.92 4.88 14.93
C ALA A 161 4.43 6.14 15.66
N GLN A 162 5.35 7.00 16.12
CA GLN A 162 4.98 8.29 16.72
C GLN A 162 4.36 9.24 15.70
N LEU A 163 4.91 9.33 14.48
CA LEU A 163 4.36 10.15 13.41
C LEU A 163 2.91 9.77 13.09
N ARG A 164 2.62 8.46 13.01
CA ARG A 164 1.27 7.94 12.76
C ARG A 164 0.28 8.21 13.92
N LYS A 165 0.75 8.18 15.17
CA LYS A 165 -0.08 8.47 16.35
C LYS A 165 -0.38 9.96 16.52
N GLY A 166 0.57 10.83 16.19
CA GLY A 166 0.43 12.28 16.35
C GLY A 166 -0.58 12.93 15.40
N ALA A 167 -1.04 12.22 14.37
CA ALA A 167 -2.05 12.69 13.41
C ALA A 167 -3.47 12.15 13.68
N ALA A 168 -3.68 11.44 14.80
CA ALA A 168 -4.97 10.93 15.23
C ALA A 168 -5.52 11.68 16.47
N LEU A 169 -4.95 12.84 16.80
CA LEU A 169 -5.38 13.75 17.85
C LEU A 169 -6.25 14.85 17.24
#